data_AF-A0A9R0UF06-F1
#
_entry.id   AF-A0A9R0UF06-F1
#
_cell.length_a   1.000
_cell.length_b   1.000
_cell.length_c   1.000
_cell.angle_alpha   90.00
_cell.angle_beta   90.00
_cell.angle_gamma   90.00
#
_symmetry.space_group_name_H-M   'P 1'
#
loop_
_entity.id
_entity.type
_entity.pdbx_description
1 polymer ?
#
loop_
_entity_poly.entity_id
_entity_poly.type
_entity_poly.pdbx_seq_one_letter_code
_entity_poly.pdbx_strand_id
1 'polypeptide(L)'
;MQHGTGGPEVLNLEDRPEPTRKAGEVLIRVEAIAVPFYETQLRAGLIPTGSEPAIFGHEAAGTVVEADDPAARRSSCPSPVAPMPNSSPRAGTRSCRR
;
A
#
# COMPACT_ATOMS: atom_id res chain seq x y z
N MET A 1 -2.24 -3.81 -13.06
CA MET A 1 -2.06 -5.25 -12.80
C MET A 1 -0.83 -5.74 -13.51
N GLN A 2 0.07 -6.43 -12.81
CA GLN A 2 1.26 -7.04 -13.41
C GLN A 2 0.96 -8.51 -13.75
N HIS A 3 1.18 -8.91 -15.00
CA HIS A 3 0.90 -10.27 -15.50
C HIS A 3 2.14 -11.14 -15.73
N GLY A 4 3.31 -10.60 -15.47
CA GLY A 4 4.60 -11.29 -15.58
C GLY A 4 5.72 -10.37 -15.12
N THR A 5 6.96 -10.84 -15.27
CA THR A 5 8.15 -10.03 -15.00
C THR A 5 8.66 -9.35 -16.27
N GLY A 6 9.12 -8.11 -16.16
CA GLY A 6 9.57 -7.31 -17.30
C GLY A 6 9.47 -5.80 -17.08
N GLY A 7 9.43 -5.06 -18.18
CA GLY A 7 9.30 -3.62 -18.20
C GLY A 7 7.86 -3.12 -17.97
N PRO A 8 7.47 -1.95 -18.46
CA PRO A 8 6.09 -1.45 -18.34
C PRO A 8 5.07 -2.25 -19.17
N GLU A 9 5.50 -3.01 -20.18
CA GLU A 9 4.65 -3.77 -21.11
C GLU A 9 3.88 -4.92 -20.46
N VAL A 10 4.32 -5.41 -19.30
CA VAL A 10 3.61 -6.46 -18.53
C VAL A 10 2.54 -5.87 -17.60
N LEU A 11 2.36 -4.53 -17.60
CA LEU A 11 1.34 -3.85 -16.82
C LEU A 11 0.07 -3.59 -17.63
N ASN A 12 -1.02 -4.18 -17.18
CA ASN A 12 -2.35 -3.94 -17.71
C ASN A 12 -3.17 -3.08 -16.76
N LEU A 13 -3.82 -2.04 -17.31
CA LEU A 13 -4.86 -1.30 -16.59
C LEU A 13 -6.11 -2.17 -16.55
N GLU A 14 -6.64 -2.40 -15.35
CA GLU A 14 -7.82 -3.23 -15.13
C GLU A 14 -8.73 -2.57 -14.10
N ASP A 15 -10.02 -2.58 -14.39
CA ASP A 15 -11.05 -2.21 -13.42
C ASP A 15 -11.26 -3.32 -12.40
N ARG A 16 -11.44 -2.94 -11.15
CA ARG A 16 -11.75 -3.85 -10.05
C ARG A 16 -12.81 -3.28 -9.13
N PRO A 17 -13.58 -4.16 -8.46
CA PRO A 17 -14.49 -3.70 -7.42
C PRO A 17 -13.72 -2.97 -6.32
N GLU A 18 -14.38 -2.00 -5.70
CA GLU A 18 -13.83 -1.30 -4.54
C GLU A 18 -13.59 -2.31 -3.41
N PRO A 19 -12.39 -2.33 -2.80
CA PRO A 19 -12.08 -3.32 -1.77
C PRO A 19 -12.87 -3.04 -0.50
N THR A 20 -13.40 -4.10 0.11
CA THR A 20 -14.00 -4.03 1.45
C THR A 20 -12.94 -4.33 2.50
N ARG A 21 -12.76 -3.43 3.46
CA ARG A 21 -11.83 -3.64 4.58
C ARG A 21 -12.36 -4.67 5.58
N LYS A 22 -11.46 -5.36 6.26
CA LYS A 22 -11.77 -6.19 7.43
C LYS A 22 -11.52 -5.42 8.75
N ALA A 23 -11.91 -6.05 9.86
CA ALA A 23 -11.57 -5.53 11.19
C ALA A 23 -10.03 -5.47 11.34
N GLY A 24 -9.53 -4.36 11.88
CA GLY A 24 -8.10 -4.06 11.98
C GLY A 24 -7.48 -3.41 10.74
N GLU A 25 -8.21 -3.32 9.62
CA GLU A 25 -7.74 -2.69 8.38
C GLU A 25 -8.33 -1.29 8.20
N VAL A 26 -7.63 -0.47 7.41
CA VAL A 26 -8.12 0.84 6.96
C VAL A 26 -8.34 0.84 5.46
N LEU A 27 -9.38 1.53 5.00
CA LEU A 27 -9.58 1.81 3.59
C LEU A 27 -9.05 3.21 3.27
N ILE A 28 -8.20 3.31 2.26
CA ILE A 28 -7.53 4.56 1.88
C ILE A 28 -7.91 4.92 0.44
N ARG A 29 -8.31 6.17 0.24
CA ARG A 29 -8.39 6.78 -1.09
C ARG A 29 -6.99 7.26 -1.45
N VAL A 30 -6.33 6.53 -2.34
CA VAL A 30 -4.97 6.85 -2.79
C VAL A 30 -4.97 8.06 -3.71
N GLU A 31 -4.11 9.03 -3.43
CA GLU A 31 -3.94 10.28 -4.19
C GLU A 31 -2.57 10.34 -4.87
N ALA A 32 -1.56 9.72 -4.25
CA ALA A 32 -0.23 9.59 -4.81
C ALA A 32 0.39 8.25 -4.43
N ILE A 33 1.27 7.75 -5.30
CA ILE A 33 2.09 6.56 -5.05
C ILE A 33 3.55 6.92 -5.30
N ALA A 34 4.44 6.37 -4.49
CA ALA A 34 5.87 6.48 -4.72
C ALA A 34 6.35 5.27 -5.53
N VAL A 35 7.38 5.49 -6.35
CA VAL A 35 8.00 4.44 -7.17
C VAL A 35 9.47 4.33 -6.75
N PRO A 36 9.78 3.53 -5.71
CA PRO A 36 11.15 3.36 -5.27
C PRO A 36 11.95 2.51 -6.27
N PHE A 37 13.27 2.70 -6.34
CA PHE A 37 14.10 2.00 -7.32
C PHE A 37 14.05 0.47 -7.19
N TYR A 38 13.91 -0.07 -5.97
CA TYR A 38 13.81 -1.52 -5.76
C TYR A 38 12.55 -2.13 -6.41
N GLU A 39 11.49 -1.35 -6.61
CA GLU A 39 10.27 -1.78 -7.31
C GLU A 39 10.60 -2.21 -8.76
N THR A 40 11.56 -1.54 -9.40
CA THR A 40 12.00 -1.92 -10.76
C THR A 40 12.67 -3.29 -10.79
N GLN A 41 13.39 -3.64 -9.72
CA GLN A 41 14.07 -4.94 -9.59
C GLN A 41 13.08 -6.07 -9.28
N LEU A 42 12.08 -5.80 -8.44
CA LEU A 42 10.96 -6.72 -8.16
C LEU A 42 10.22 -7.05 -9.47
N ARG A 43 9.83 -6.01 -10.21
CA ARG A 43 9.08 -6.14 -11.46
C ARG A 43 9.88 -6.81 -12.57
N ALA A 44 11.19 -6.57 -12.63
CA ALA A 44 12.07 -7.24 -13.58
C ALA A 44 12.32 -8.72 -13.23
N GLY A 45 11.80 -9.21 -12.09
CA GLY A 45 12.00 -10.59 -11.64
C GLY A 45 13.41 -10.86 -11.08
N LEU A 46 14.20 -9.81 -10.81
CA LEU A 46 15.53 -9.94 -10.21
C LEU A 46 15.45 -10.30 -8.73
N ILE A 47 14.36 -9.88 -8.08
CA ILE A 47 14.01 -10.25 -6.72
C ILE A 47 12.72 -11.08 -6.82
N PRO A 48 12.70 -12.34 -6.32
CA PRO A 48 11.52 -13.17 -6.39
C PRO A 48 10.32 -12.51 -5.70
N THR A 49 9.30 -12.20 -6.49
CA THR A 49 7.98 -11.82 -6.01
C THR A 49 7.04 -13.02 -6.04
N GLY A 50 5.92 -12.95 -5.32
CA GLY A 50 4.89 -14.00 -5.38
C GLY A 50 4.33 -14.19 -6.80
N SER A 51 3.36 -15.09 -6.94
CA SER A 51 2.76 -15.42 -8.22
C SER A 51 2.00 -14.26 -8.88
N GLU A 52 2.18 -14.09 -10.18
CA GLU A 52 1.37 -13.23 -11.05
C GLU A 52 0.05 -13.90 -11.46
N PRO A 53 -1.04 -13.13 -11.69
CA PRO A 53 -1.11 -11.67 -11.73
C PRO A 53 -1.21 -11.00 -10.35
N ALA A 54 -0.49 -9.88 -10.16
CA ALA A 54 -0.41 -9.18 -8.88
C ALA A 54 -0.70 -7.66 -8.98
N ILE A 55 -1.25 -7.09 -7.91
CA ILE A 55 -1.25 -5.64 -7.69
C ILE A 55 0.10 -5.29 -7.05
N PHE A 56 0.88 -4.45 -7.72
CA PHE A 56 2.19 -3.98 -7.25
C PHE A 56 2.05 -2.60 -6.58
N GLY A 57 3.10 -2.18 -5.88
CA GLY A 57 3.14 -0.92 -5.13
C GLY A 57 3.15 -1.13 -3.62
N HIS A 58 4.21 -0.63 -2.98
CA HIS A 58 4.43 -0.77 -1.54
C HIS A 58 4.28 0.55 -0.76
N GLU A 59 4.07 1.66 -1.46
CA GLU A 59 4.02 3.00 -0.89
C GLU A 59 2.87 3.81 -1.49
N ALA A 60 2.06 4.42 -0.63
CA ALA A 60 0.94 5.26 -1.02
C ALA A 60 0.74 6.41 -0.03
N ALA A 61 0.25 7.54 -0.54
CA ALA A 61 -0.25 8.67 0.23
C ALA A 61 -1.69 8.95 -0.18
N GLY A 62 -2.54 9.24 0.81
CA GLY A 62 -3.95 9.43 0.59
C GLY A 62 -4.74 9.68 1.86
N THR A 63 -6.06 9.74 1.71
CA THR A 63 -7.00 9.96 2.81
C THR A 63 -7.60 8.65 3.29
N VAL A 64 -7.61 8.43 4.61
CA VAL A 64 -8.34 7.31 5.23
C VAL A 64 -9.85 7.55 5.13
N VAL A 65 -10.54 6.73 4.34
CA VAL A 65 -11.99 6.81 4.12
C VAL A 65 -12.79 5.88 5.02
N GLU A 66 -12.17 4.84 5.59
CA GLU A 66 -12.75 3.98 6.62
C GLU A 66 -11.68 3.41 7.55
N ALA A 67 -12.01 3.27 8.84
CA ALA A 67 -11.16 2.70 9.88
C ALA A 67 -12.02 2.28 11.07
N ASP A 68 -11.51 1.38 11.92
CA ASP A 68 -12.14 1.07 13.21
C ASP A 68 -11.96 2.22 14.21
N ASP A 69 -10.77 2.84 14.23
CA ASP A 69 -10.50 4.01 15.06
C ASP A 69 -10.89 5.31 14.33
N PRO A 70 -11.87 6.08 14.84
CA PRO A 70 -12.26 7.35 14.24
C PRO A 70 -11.16 8.43 14.26
N ALA A 71 -10.11 8.29 15.07
CA ALA A 71 -8.97 9.21 15.05
C ALA A 71 -8.06 9.03 13.81
N ALA A 72 -8.01 7.82 13.25
CA ALA A 72 -7.22 7.53 12.05
C ALA A 72 -7.70 8.29 10.80
N ARG A 73 -8.97 8.71 10.77
CA ARG A 73 -9.53 9.57 9.71
C ARG A 73 -9.01 11.01 9.72
N ARG A 74 -8.35 11.46 10.79
CA ARG A 74 -7.94 12.86 11.01
C ARG A 74 -6.44 13.11 10.92
N SER A 75 -5.62 12.08 10.71
CA SER A 75 -4.17 12.26 10.63
C SER A 75 -3.76 12.75 9.24
N SER A 76 -3.46 14.06 9.14
CA SER A 76 -2.77 14.66 7.99
C SER A 76 -1.27 14.31 7.94
N CYS A 77 -0.82 13.34 8.73
CA CYS A 77 0.54 12.85 8.66
C CYS A 77 0.57 11.67 7.69
N PRO A 78 1.51 11.63 6.73
CA PRO A 78 1.70 10.45 5.90
C PRO A 78 2.14 9.31 6.82
N SER A 79 1.20 8.47 7.25
CA SER A 79 1.54 7.23 7.91
C SER A 79 2.05 6.28 6.82
N PRO A 80 3.28 5.77 6.90
CA PRO A 80 3.71 4.72 5.99
C PRO A 80 2.80 3.51 6.21
N VAL A 81 2.00 3.19 5.19
CA VAL A 81 1.23 1.94 5.15
C VAL A 81 2.24 0.84 4.91
N ALA A 82 2.78 0.27 5.99
CA ALA A 82 3.72 -0.85 5.89
C ALA A 82 2.94 -2.14 5.54
N PRO A 83 3.28 -2.84 4.45
CA PRO A 83 2.83 -4.21 4.29
C PRO A 83 3.77 -5.18 5.03
N MET A 84 3.17 -6.30 5.48
CA MET A 84 3.72 -7.53 6.08
C MET A 84 3.88 -7.59 7.63
N PRO A 85 3.32 -8.63 8.28
CA PRO A 85 3.30 -8.77 9.73
C PRO A 85 4.49 -9.60 10.23
N ASN A 86 5.47 -8.98 10.89
CA ASN A 86 6.22 -9.65 11.96
C ASN A 86 7.08 -8.65 12.75
N SER A 87 6.52 -8.04 13.78
CA SER A 87 7.19 -7.74 15.07
C SER A 87 6.26 -6.90 15.96
N SER A 88 6.27 -7.24 17.25
CA SER A 88 5.37 -6.80 18.33
C SER A 88 4.91 -5.34 18.32
N PRO A 89 3.67 -5.04 18.77
CA PRO A 89 3.18 -3.68 18.88
C PRO A 89 3.86 -2.97 20.06
N ARG A 90 4.79 -2.05 19.78
CA ARG A 90 5.06 -0.95 20.71
C ARG A 90 4.23 0.25 20.30
N ALA A 91 3.13 0.44 21.03
CA ALA A 91 2.37 1.67 21.03
C ALA A 91 3.31 2.85 21.33
N GLY A 92 3.61 3.62 20.30
CA GLY A 92 4.27 4.91 20.41
C GLY A 92 3.30 5.96 19.89
N THR A 93 2.47 6.52 20.78
CA THR A 93 1.58 7.63 20.48
C THR A 93 2.42 8.85 20.14
N ARG A 94 2.74 9.06 18.85
CA ARG A 94 3.34 10.33 18.40
C ARG A 94 2.22 11.35 18.21
N SER A 95 2.04 12.17 19.23
CA SER A 95 1.27 13.42 19.16
C SER A 95 1.96 14.36 18.17
N CYS A 96 1.48 14.43 16.93
CA CYS A 96 1.73 15.59 16.08
C CYS A 96 0.79 16.71 16.54
N ARG A 97 1.35 17.72 17.22
CA ARG A 97 0.67 19.02 17.37
C ARG A 97 0.71 19.75 16.02
N ARG A 98 -0.34 20.54 15.78
CA ARG A 98 -0.50 21.43 14.64
C ARG A 98 0.69 22.36 14.45
#